data_AF-A0A2G2WM65-F1
#
_entry.id   AF-A0A2G2WM65-F1
#
_cell.length_a   1.000
_cell.length_b   1.000
_cell.length_c   1.000
_cell.angle_alpha   90.00
_cell.angle_beta   90.00
_cell.angle_gamma   90.00
#
_symmetry.space_group_name_H-M   'P 1'
#
loop_
_entity.id
_entity.type
_entity.pdbx_description
1 polymer ?
#
loop_
_entity_poly.entity_id
_entity_poly.type
_entity_poly.pdbx_seq_one_letter_code
_entity_poly.pdbx_strand_id
1 'polypeptide(L)'
;MTDGYSGSDVKNLCATAAFRPIGDILEKEKKEQTAASANGGPPPALSSSADLRPLNMDDFRYSHQQVCPSVSSESANMTQLLQWNDLYGEGVSRKNSPSVISCKGGFWVHLYNEFIGLLDNEF
;
A
#
# COMPACT_ATOMS: atom_id res chain seq x y z
N MET A 1 -11.91 7.03 5.36
CA MET A 1 -11.69 5.56 5.18
C MET A 1 -10.20 5.28 5.24
N THR A 2 -9.39 5.86 4.36
CA THR A 2 -7.96 5.53 4.24
C THR A 2 -7.03 6.54 4.95
N ASP A 3 -7.44 7.09 6.09
CA ASP A 3 -6.56 8.01 6.83
C ASP A 3 -5.38 7.22 7.42
N GLY A 4 -4.16 7.71 7.21
CA GLY A 4 -2.92 7.03 7.61
C GLY A 4 -2.42 5.95 6.64
N TYR A 5 -3.14 5.66 5.55
CA TYR A 5 -2.69 4.72 4.54
C TYR A 5 -1.60 5.35 3.66
N SER A 6 -0.53 4.61 3.42
CA SER A 6 0.46 4.95 2.41
C SER A 6 -0.09 4.67 1.00
N GLY A 7 0.60 5.19 -0.03
CA GLY A 7 0.24 4.90 -1.42
C GLY A 7 0.25 3.40 -1.76
N SER A 8 1.14 2.62 -1.15
CA SER A 8 1.15 1.15 -1.30
C SER A 8 -0.07 0.50 -0.66
N ASP A 9 -0.53 0.99 0.49
CA ASP A 9 -1.71 0.44 1.15
C ASP A 9 -2.96 0.70 0.33
N VAL A 10 -3.08 1.90 -0.25
CA VAL A 10 -4.19 2.25 -1.16
C VAL A 10 -4.14 1.39 -2.42
N LYS A 11 -2.96 1.15 -2.99
CA LYS A 11 -2.80 0.24 -4.14
C LYS A 11 -3.27 -1.17 -3.79
N ASN A 12 -2.86 -1.69 -2.64
CA ASN A 12 -3.25 -3.02 -2.18
C ASN A 12 -4.75 -3.11 -1.91
N LEU A 13 -5.34 -2.08 -1.28
CA LEU A 13 -6.79 -1.99 -1.04
C LEU A 13 -7.58 -2.05 -2.35
N CYS A 14 -7.15 -1.30 -3.37
CA CYS A 14 -7.77 -1.31 -4.70
C CYS A 14 -7.61 -2.67 -5.39
N ALA A 15 -6.43 -3.29 -5.30
CA ALA A 15 -6.19 -4.61 -5.86
C ALA A 15 -7.12 -5.65 -5.21
N THR A 16 -7.18 -5.70 -3.88
CA THR A 16 -8.06 -6.60 -3.14
C THR A 16 -9.55 -6.39 -3.47
N ALA A 17 -9.98 -5.14 -3.64
CA ALA A 17 -11.35 -4.85 -4.07
C ALA A 17 -11.63 -5.40 -5.48
N ALA A 18 -10.70 -5.18 -6.42
CA ALA A 18 -10.82 -5.65 -7.82
C ALA A 18 -10.83 -7.18 -7.94
N PHE A 19 -10.16 -7.90 -7.04
CA PHE A 19 -10.17 -9.36 -7.03
C PHE A 19 -11.47 -9.97 -6.49
N ARG A 20 -12.31 -9.20 -5.77
CA ARG A 20 -13.52 -9.73 -5.17
C ARG A 20 -14.57 -10.21 -6.20
N PRO A 21 -14.94 -9.42 -7.23
CA PRO A 21 -15.81 -9.91 -8.30
C PRO A 21 -15.27 -11.15 -9.01
N ILE A 22 -13.95 -11.27 -9.15
CA ILE A 22 -13.29 -12.43 -9.76
C ILE A 22 -13.46 -13.67 -8.87
N GLY A 23 -13.25 -13.52 -7.55
CA GLY A 23 -13.49 -14.58 -6.58
C GLY A 23 -14.96 -15.06 -6.57
N ASP A 24 -15.91 -14.14 -6.67
CA ASP A 24 -17.35 -14.45 -6.73
C ASP A 24 -17.66 -15.38 -7.93
N ILE A 25 -17.04 -15.11 -9.10
CA ILE A 25 -17.19 -15.95 -10.29
C ILE A 25 -16.56 -17.32 -10.09
N LEU A 26 -15.34 -17.40 -9.59
CA LEU A 26 -14.62 -18.66 -9.40
C LEU A 26 -15.36 -19.61 -8.44
N GLU A 27 -15.95 -19.07 -7.37
CA GLU A 27 -16.77 -19.87 -6.44
C GLU A 27 -18.07 -20.34 -7.09
N LYS A 28 -18.70 -19.51 -7.93
CA LYS A 28 -19.88 -19.90 -8.70
C LYS A 28 -19.55 -21.05 -9.66
N GLU A 29 -18.47 -20.92 -10.43
CA GLU A 29 -18.03 -21.94 -11.39
C GLU A 29 -17.73 -23.27 -10.70
N LYS A 30 -17.02 -23.24 -9.57
CA LYS A 30 -16.74 -24.44 -8.77
C LYS A 30 -18.02 -25.11 -8.27
N LYS A 31 -19.02 -24.35 -7.83
CA LYS A 31 -20.31 -24.89 -7.42
C LYS A 31 -21.10 -25.48 -8.59
N GLU A 32 -21.09 -24.83 -9.74
CA GLU A 32 -21.74 -25.35 -10.95
C GLU A 32 -21.04 -26.62 -11.47
N GLN A 33 -19.72 -26.67 -11.41
CA GLN A 33 -18.92 -27.83 -11.81
C GLN A 33 -19.15 -29.05 -10.90
N THR A 34 -19.22 -28.85 -9.58
CA THR A 34 -19.56 -29.92 -8.63
C THR A 34 -20.99 -30.43 -8.84
N ALA A 35 -21.95 -29.53 -9.12
CA ALA A 35 -23.33 -29.90 -9.42
C ALA A 35 -23.47 -30.66 -10.75
N ALA A 36 -22.75 -30.25 -11.80
CA ALA A 36 -22.75 -30.93 -13.10
C ALA A 36 -22.13 -32.34 -12.98
N SER A 37 -21.04 -32.46 -12.23
CA SER A 37 -20.37 -33.73 -11.97
C SER A 37 -21.25 -34.71 -11.19
N ALA A 38 -22.03 -34.23 -10.21
CA ALA A 38 -22.98 -35.05 -9.46
C ALA A 38 -24.16 -35.53 -10.32
N ASN A 39 -24.60 -34.73 -11.30
CA ASN A 39 -25.74 -35.04 -12.17
C ASN A 39 -25.33 -35.70 -13.51
N GLY A 40 -24.04 -35.99 -13.72
CA GLY A 40 -23.52 -36.55 -14.99
C GLY A 40 -23.69 -35.63 -16.20
N GLY A 41 -23.86 -34.32 -15.97
CA GLY A 41 -24.05 -33.32 -17.01
C GLY A 41 -22.75 -32.82 -17.64
N PRO A 42 -22.81 -32.13 -18.79
CA PRO A 42 -21.65 -31.53 -19.43
C PRO A 42 -21.00 -30.44 -18.55
N PRO A 43 -19.71 -30.15 -18.74
CA PRO A 43 -18.99 -29.13 -17.96
C PRO A 43 -19.61 -27.73 -18.15
N PRO A 44 -19.63 -26.89 -17.09
CA PRO A 44 -20.17 -25.53 -17.18
C PRO A 44 -19.38 -24.67 -18.17
N ALA A 45 -20.08 -23.68 -18.75
CA ALA A 45 -19.46 -22.72 -19.67
C ALA A 45 -18.41 -21.87 -18.97
N LEU A 46 -17.34 -21.52 -19.69
CA LEU A 46 -16.28 -20.65 -19.16
C LEU A 46 -16.82 -19.24 -18.96
N SER A 47 -16.58 -18.65 -17.79
CA SER A 47 -16.95 -17.26 -17.54
C SER A 47 -16.03 -16.29 -18.30
N SER A 48 -16.63 -15.21 -18.78
CA SER A 48 -16.00 -14.13 -19.52
C SER A 48 -15.92 -12.85 -18.67
N SER A 49 -15.18 -11.86 -19.16
CA SER A 49 -15.17 -10.51 -18.59
C SER A 49 -16.58 -9.89 -18.49
N ALA A 50 -17.51 -10.28 -19.37
CA ALA A 50 -18.90 -9.83 -19.32
C ALA A 50 -19.68 -10.33 -18.09
N ASP A 51 -19.22 -11.42 -17.46
CA ASP A 51 -19.85 -11.99 -16.26
C ASP A 51 -19.38 -11.30 -14.97
N LEU A 52 -18.34 -10.46 -15.05
CA LEU A 52 -17.85 -9.68 -13.92
C LEU A 52 -18.86 -8.58 -13.58
N ARG A 53 -19.35 -8.60 -12.34
CA ARG A 53 -20.11 -7.47 -11.81
C ARG A 53 -19.22 -6.23 -11.73
N PRO A 54 -19.78 -5.03 -11.96
CA PRO A 54 -19.08 -3.79 -11.67
C PRO A 54 -18.64 -3.72 -10.21
N LEU A 55 -17.51 -3.07 -9.97
CA LEU A 55 -17.07 -2.74 -8.61
C LEU A 55 -18.04 -1.76 -7.96
N ASN A 56 -18.30 -1.99 -6.67
CA ASN A 56 -19.13 -1.12 -5.86
C ASN A 56 -18.45 -0.79 -4.53
N MET A 57 -19.06 0.08 -3.73
CA MET A 57 -18.48 0.53 -2.47
C MET A 57 -18.34 -0.58 -1.42
N ASP A 58 -19.13 -1.64 -1.49
CA ASP A 58 -19.02 -2.76 -0.54
C ASP A 58 -17.74 -3.57 -0.77
N ASP A 59 -17.21 -3.58 -2.00
CA ASP A 59 -15.90 -4.20 -2.30
C ASP A 59 -14.76 -3.45 -1.62
N PHE A 60 -14.84 -2.12 -1.63
CA PHE A 60 -13.88 -1.27 -0.93
C PHE A 60 -14.03 -1.37 0.59
N ARG A 61 -15.24 -1.53 1.11
CA ARG A 61 -15.46 -1.78 2.55
C ARG A 61 -14.90 -3.13 2.98
N TYR A 62 -15.12 -4.17 2.18
CA TYR A 62 -14.54 -5.49 2.42
C TYR A 62 -13.01 -5.43 2.36
N SER A 63 -12.44 -4.84 1.31
CA SER A 63 -10.97 -4.76 1.18
C SER A 63 -10.33 -3.93 2.28
N HIS A 64 -10.98 -2.85 2.73
CA HIS A 64 -10.54 -2.05 3.87
C HIS A 64 -10.47 -2.85 5.19
N GLN A 65 -11.32 -3.87 5.39
CA GLN A 65 -11.22 -4.74 6.57
C GLN A 65 -10.01 -5.67 6.50
N GLN A 66 -9.53 -5.97 5.29
CA GLN A 66 -8.44 -6.91 5.04
C GLN A 66 -7.07 -6.23 4.95
N VAL A 67 -7.03 -4.95 4.59
CA VAL A 67 -5.79 -4.18 4.38
C VAL A 67 -5.65 -3.15 5.49
N CYS A 68 -4.55 -3.22 6.25
CA CYS A 68 -4.19 -2.24 7.27
C CYS A 68 -3.21 -1.19 6.71
N PRO A 69 -3.13 0.01 7.33
CA PRO A 69 -2.03 0.93 7.07
C PRO A 69 -0.68 0.26 7.37
N SER A 70 0.28 0.37 6.47
CA SER A 70 1.64 -0.14 6.68
C SER A 70 2.51 0.83 7.47
N VAL A 71 2.14 2.11 7.49
CA VAL A 71 2.87 3.15 8.19
C VAL A 71 2.07 3.60 9.40
N SER A 72 2.69 3.53 10.58
CA SER A 72 2.12 4.07 11.81
C SER A 72 2.61 5.50 12.03
N SER A 73 1.67 6.43 12.25
CA SER A 73 1.96 7.81 12.63
C SER A 73 2.67 7.91 13.98
N GLU A 74 2.49 6.91 14.86
CA GLU A 74 3.07 6.86 16.21
C GLU A 74 4.46 6.19 16.22
N SER A 75 4.96 5.74 15.06
CA SER A 75 6.27 5.09 15.01
C SER A 75 7.40 6.09 15.28
N ALA A 76 8.43 5.66 16.01
CA ALA A 76 9.63 6.46 16.25
C ALA A 76 10.26 6.97 14.94
N ASN A 77 10.23 6.14 13.88
CA ASN A 77 10.70 6.50 12.55
C ASN A 77 9.92 7.70 11.96
N MET A 78 8.59 7.71 12.08
CA MET A 78 7.78 8.82 11.59
C MET A 78 8.05 10.10 12.37
N THR A 79 8.17 10.00 13.69
CA THR A 79 8.51 11.14 14.55
C THR A 79 9.86 11.75 14.21
N GLN A 80 10.88 10.93 13.95
CA GLN A 80 12.21 11.40 13.53
C GLN A 80 12.18 12.08 12.15
N LEU A 81 11.41 11.55 11.20
CA LEU A 81 11.24 12.17 9.88
C LEU A 81 10.55 13.53 9.96
N LEU A 82 9.54 13.67 10.82
CA LEU A 82 8.89 14.95 11.08
C LEU A 82 9.86 15.96 11.68
N GLN A 83 10.65 15.56 12.69
CA GLN A 83 11.68 16.43 13.28
C GLN A 83 12.73 16.85 12.25
N TRP A 84 13.17 15.94 11.39
CA TRP A 84 14.10 16.25 10.31
C TRP A 84 13.51 17.24 9.31
N ASN A 85 12.25 17.04 8.93
CA ASN A 85 11.53 17.93 8.03
C ASN A 85 11.35 19.34 8.64
N ASP A 86 11.13 19.46 9.94
CA ASP A 86 11.02 20.75 10.63
C ASP A 86 12.36 21.51 10.67
N LEU A 87 13.49 20.80 10.73
CA LEU A 87 14.82 21.39 10.78
C LEU A 87 15.38 21.77 9.40
N TYR A 88 15.10 20.97 8.38
CA TYR A 88 15.77 21.06 7.07
C TYR A 88 14.83 21.06 5.86
N GLY A 89 13.51 20.89 6.07
CA GLY A 89 12.52 20.80 5.00
C GLY A 89 12.25 22.13 4.27
N GLU A 90 11.70 22.02 3.07
CA GLU A 90 11.33 23.18 2.25
C GLU A 90 10.10 23.90 2.84
N GLY A 91 10.17 25.24 2.95
CA GLY A 91 9.07 26.06 3.48
C GLY A 91 9.25 26.51 4.93
N VAL A 92 10.29 26.07 5.64
CA VAL A 92 10.70 26.70 6.91
C VAL A 92 11.07 28.16 6.63
N SER A 93 10.32 29.10 7.20
CA SER A 93 10.56 30.53 7.05
C SER A 93 11.95 30.87 7.62
N ARG A 94 12.96 30.91 6.74
CA ARG A 94 14.33 31.31 7.07
C ARG A 94 14.37 32.78 7.45
N LYS A 95 13.93 33.13 8.65
CA LYS A 95 14.10 34.48 9.21
C LYS A 95 15.49 34.69 9.80
N ASN A 96 16.26 33.62 10.01
CA ASN A 96 17.65 33.71 10.45
C ASN A 96 18.51 32.76 9.61
N SER A 97 19.08 33.26 8.50
CA SER A 97 20.25 32.64 7.88
C SER A 97 21.46 33.53 8.11
N PRO A 98 22.58 33.01 8.64
CA PRO A 98 23.87 33.34 8.06
C PRO A 98 23.98 32.53 6.76
N SER A 99 23.84 33.25 5.64
CA SER A 99 24.38 32.94 4.31
C SER A 99 24.61 31.46 3.93
N VAL A 100 23.83 31.01 2.94
CA VAL A 100 24.23 30.06 1.88
C VAL A 100 24.84 28.74 2.40
N ILE A 101 24.00 27.74 2.66
CA ILE A 101 24.45 26.35 2.54
C ILE A 101 24.55 26.06 1.04
N SER A 102 25.73 26.37 0.50
CA SER A 102 26.16 25.95 -0.82
C SER A 102 26.04 24.42 -0.88
N CYS A 103 25.38 23.93 -1.94
CA CYS A 103 25.36 22.52 -2.31
C CYS A 103 26.79 22.01 -2.55
N LYS A 104 27.52 21.67 -1.48
CA LYS A 104 28.74 20.87 -1.57
C LYS A 104 28.32 19.43 -1.43
N GLY A 105 28.38 18.69 -2.53
CA GLY A 105 28.03 17.27 -2.68
C GLY A 105 28.86 16.28 -1.86
N GLY A 106 29.26 16.64 -0.63
CA GLY A 106 29.94 15.77 0.33
C GLY A 106 29.08 15.39 1.54
N PHE A 107 27.95 16.07 1.79
CA PHE A 107 27.16 15.81 3.01
C PHE A 107 26.30 14.54 2.92
N TRP A 108 25.85 14.17 1.71
CA TRP A 108 25.17 12.88 1.47
C TRP A 108 26.09 11.68 1.75
N VAL A 109 27.41 11.81 1.52
CA VAL A 109 28.39 10.74 1.80
C VAL A 109 28.62 10.58 3.30
N HIS A 110 28.55 11.67 4.08
CA HIS A 110 28.67 11.60 5.54
C HIS A 110 27.42 11.01 6.20
N LEU A 111 26.22 11.41 5.76
CA LEU A 111 24.97 10.85 6.24
C LEU A 111 24.77 9.40 5.81
N TYR A 112 25.20 9.00 4.61
CA TYR A 112 25.14 7.60 4.17
C TYR A 112 26.06 6.69 5.01
N ASN A 113 27.26 7.17 5.40
CA ASN A 113 28.15 6.42 6.30
C ASN A 113 27.63 6.35 7.74
N GLU A 114 26.96 7.40 8.24
CA GLU A 114 26.38 7.41 9.58
C GLU A 114 25.10 6.54 9.67
N PHE A 115 24.31 6.51 8.59
CA PHE A 115 23.10 5.69 8.49
C PHE A 115 23.40 4.19 8.25
N ILE A 116 24.47 3.86 7.51
CA ILE A 116 24.96 2.47 7.40
C ILE A 116 25.57 1.99 8.74
N GLY A 117 26.28 2.86 9.47
CA GLY A 117 26.85 2.51 10.77
C GLY A 117 25.81 2.17 11.86
N LEU A 118 24.56 2.62 11.69
CA LEU A 118 23.43 2.27 12.55
C LEU A 118 22.72 0.96 12.14
N LEU A 119 22.88 0.50 10.89
CA LEU A 119 22.33 -0.77 10.41
C LEU A 119 23.24 -1.99 10.72
N ASP A 120 24.52 -1.76 11.02
CA ASP A 120 25.47 -2.82 11.41
C ASP A 120 25.52 -3.08 12.94
N ASN A 121 24.69 -2.40 13.75
CA ASN A 121 24.65 -2.57 15.22
C ASN A 121 23.34 -3.21 15.75
N GLU A 122 22.48 -3.73 14.88
CA GLU A 122 21.39 -4.64 15.25
C GLU A 122 21.34 -5.89 14.35
N PHE A 123 22.47 -6.59 14.28
CA PHE A 123 22.50 -8.04 14.03
C PHE A 123 23.42 -8.74 15.03
#